data_AF-X0UBV8-F1
#
_entry.id   AF-X0UBV8-F1
#
_cell.length_a   1.000
_cell.length_b   1.000
_cell.length_c   1.000
_cell.angle_alpha   90.00
_cell.angle_beta   90.00
_cell.angle_gamma   90.00
#
_symmetry.space_group_name_H-M   'P 1'
#
loop_
_entity.id
_entity.type
_entity.pdbx_description
1 polymer ?
#
loop_
_entity_poly.entity_id
_entity_poly.type
_entity_poly.pdbx_seq_one_letter_code
_entity_poly.pdbx_strand_id
1 'polypeptide(L)'
;PLIECMSCGVPCIATNYSGPTEYLNENNHITLPNTKTTIASDGVFFNGTKGTWEVPSIMSLAETMKQAIDGKIDTAEIIRHGRETALEFSWENAAVKTIQALQTNELTEDLFAVRGAV
;
A
#
# COMPACT_ATOMS: atom_id res chain seq x y z
N PRO A 1 3.81 6.76 0.91
CA PRO A 1 3.02 8.00 0.99
C PRO A 1 1.51 7.83 0.79
N LEU A 2 1.01 6.69 0.27
CA LEU A 2 -0.42 6.54 -0.05
C LEU A 2 -1.29 6.43 1.21
N ILE A 3 -0.87 5.67 2.22
CA ILE A 3 -1.59 5.59 3.51
C ILE A 3 -1.63 6.95 4.21
N GLU A 4 -0.56 7.73 4.12
CA GLU A 4 -0.51 9.09 4.66
C GLU A 4 -1.50 10.02 3.94
N CYS A 5 -1.57 9.95 2.60
CA CYS A 5 -2.56 10.69 1.82
C CYS A 5 -4.00 10.30 2.19
N MET A 6 -4.27 9.00 2.27
CA MET A 6 -5.57 8.46 2.72
C MET A 6 -5.96 8.98 4.10
N SER A 7 -5.00 9.01 5.05
CA SER A 7 -5.19 9.53 6.41
C SER A 7 -5.57 11.02 6.41
N CYS A 8 -4.96 11.80 5.51
CA CYS A 8 -5.22 13.23 5.35
C CYS A 8 -6.47 13.54 4.50
N GLY A 9 -7.19 12.53 4.02
CA GLY A 9 -8.34 12.71 3.15
C GLY A 9 -7.97 13.27 1.76
N VAL A 10 -6.77 12.94 1.27
CA VAL A 10 -6.31 13.30 -0.07
C VAL A 10 -6.50 12.09 -1.00
N PRO A 11 -7.28 12.20 -2.09
CA PRO A 11 -7.50 11.08 -3.01
C PRO A 11 -6.18 10.70 -3.69
N CYS A 12 -5.87 9.41 -3.70
CA CYS A 12 -4.64 8.88 -4.27
C CYS A 12 -4.85 8.45 -5.73
N ILE A 13 -3.97 8.89 -6.64
CA ILE A 13 -3.81 8.28 -7.96
C ILE A 13 -2.55 7.42 -7.91
N ALA A 14 -2.69 6.11 -8.12
CA ALA A 14 -1.58 5.17 -7.99
C ALA A 14 -1.71 3.99 -8.95
N THR A 15 -0.58 3.36 -9.26
CA THR A 15 -0.58 2.03 -9.89
C THR A 15 -0.93 0.98 -8.82
N ASN A 16 -1.91 0.13 -9.09
CA ASN A 16 -2.25 -0.99 -8.21
C ASN A 16 -1.24 -2.15 -8.37
N TYR A 17 -0.01 -1.94 -7.89
CA TYR A 17 1.11 -2.85 -8.12
C TYR A 17 2.06 -2.94 -6.93
N SER A 18 2.58 -4.15 -6.65
CA SER A 18 3.53 -4.45 -5.58
C SER A 18 2.98 -4.09 -4.19
N GLY A 19 3.82 -3.70 -3.22
CA GLY A 19 3.44 -3.44 -1.83
C GLY A 19 2.13 -2.66 -1.61
N PRO A 20 1.83 -1.59 -2.39
CA PRO A 20 0.54 -0.91 -2.32
C PRO A 20 -0.71 -1.82 -2.47
N THR A 21 -0.65 -2.93 -3.21
CA THR A 21 -1.80 -3.85 -3.39
C THR A 21 -2.27 -4.49 -2.08
N GLU A 22 -1.46 -4.43 -1.02
CA GLU A 22 -1.85 -4.91 0.32
C GLU A 22 -3.04 -4.13 0.90
N TYR A 23 -3.21 -2.86 0.49
CA TYR A 23 -4.27 -2.00 0.99
C TYR A 23 -5.03 -1.24 -0.10
N LEU A 24 -4.48 -1.09 -1.30
CA LEU A 24 -5.19 -0.48 -2.41
C LEU A 24 -6.24 -1.41 -3.00
N ASN A 25 -7.44 -0.89 -3.22
CA ASN A 25 -8.52 -1.54 -3.94
C ASN A 25 -9.32 -0.52 -4.76
N GLU A 26 -10.26 -0.98 -5.58
CA GLU A 26 -11.06 -0.15 -6.49
C GLU A 26 -11.90 0.94 -5.80
N ASN A 27 -12.12 0.83 -4.48
CA ASN A 27 -12.97 1.76 -3.73
C ASN A 27 -12.17 2.86 -3.04
N ASN A 28 -10.88 2.67 -2.77
CA ASN A 28 -10.08 3.57 -1.93
C ASN A 28 -8.97 4.34 -2.66
N HIS A 29 -8.80 4.14 -3.96
CA HIS A 29 -7.90 4.95 -4.78
C HIS A 29 -8.37 5.02 -6.23
N ILE A 30 -7.77 5.96 -6.97
CA ILE A 30 -7.94 6.10 -8.41
C ILE A 30 -6.84 5.28 -9.09
N THR A 31 -7.21 4.16 -9.72
CA THR A 31 -6.27 3.34 -10.47
C THR A 31 -5.73 4.11 -11.67
N LEU A 32 -4.40 4.20 -11.78
CA LEU A 32 -3.73 4.77 -12.95
C LEU A 32 -3.64 3.74 -14.09
N PRO A 33 -4.29 3.97 -15.24
CA PRO A 33 -4.29 3.00 -16.34
C PRO A 33 -3.02 3.11 -17.20
N ASN A 34 -2.86 2.13 -18.11
CA ASN A 34 -1.82 2.09 -19.16
C ASN A 34 -0.39 2.17 -18.60
N THR A 35 -0.07 1.27 -17.68
CA THR A 35 1.30 1.09 -17.20
C THR A 35 2.06 0.12 -18.07
N LYS A 36 3.39 0.18 -18.01
CA LYS A 36 4.29 -0.76 -18.67
C LYS A 36 5.19 -1.42 -17.63
N THR A 37 5.17 -2.75 -17.61
CA THR A 37 6.12 -3.52 -16.81
C THR A 37 7.54 -3.40 -17.39
N THR A 38 8.51 -3.09 -16.52
CA THR A 38 9.95 -3.14 -16.83
C THR A 38 10.70 -3.93 -15.77
N ILE A 39 11.88 -4.45 -16.11
CA ILE A 39 12.77 -5.08 -15.14
C ILE A 39 13.26 -4.01 -14.16
N ALA A 40 13.20 -4.30 -12.85
CA ALA A 40 13.68 -3.40 -11.82
C ALA A 40 15.20 -3.30 -11.86
N SER A 41 15.74 -2.10 -12.06
CA SER A 41 17.18 -1.84 -12.08
C SER A 41 17.44 -0.37 -11.72
N ASP A 42 17.97 -0.12 -10.52
CA ASP A 42 18.35 1.22 -10.04
C ASP A 42 19.87 1.38 -9.86
N GLY A 43 20.63 0.29 -10.02
CA GLY A 43 22.08 0.28 -9.81
C GLY A 43 22.51 0.30 -8.33
N VAL A 44 21.57 0.17 -7.39
CA VAL A 44 21.81 0.21 -5.94
C VAL A 44 21.21 -1.01 -5.24
N PHE A 45 19.89 -1.15 -5.27
CA PHE A 45 19.14 -2.23 -4.62
C PHE A 45 18.66 -3.29 -5.62
N PHE A 46 18.45 -2.89 -6.87
CA PHE A 46 18.02 -3.74 -7.96
C PHE A 46 19.06 -3.73 -9.08
N ASN A 47 19.52 -4.93 -9.44
CA ASN A 47 20.58 -5.15 -10.44
C ASN A 47 20.06 -5.71 -11.77
N GLY A 48 18.75 -5.63 -12.01
CA GLY A 48 18.14 -6.14 -13.24
C GLY A 48 17.95 -7.66 -13.30
N THR A 49 18.21 -8.40 -12.21
CA THR A 49 18.05 -9.87 -12.20
C THR A 49 16.74 -10.35 -11.55
N LYS A 50 16.09 -9.51 -10.74
CA LYS A 50 14.87 -9.85 -10.00
C LYS A 50 13.95 -8.63 -9.86
N GLY A 51 12.65 -8.90 -9.80
CA GLY A 51 11.61 -7.89 -9.62
C GLY A 51 11.29 -7.12 -10.90
N THR A 52 10.11 -6.52 -10.92
CA THR A 52 9.66 -5.63 -11.99
C THR A 52 9.10 -4.33 -11.40
N TRP A 53 8.98 -3.31 -12.23
CA TRP A 53 8.29 -2.06 -11.91
C TRP A 53 7.18 -1.82 -12.92
N GLU A 54 6.07 -1.28 -12.45
CA GLU A 54 5.04 -0.70 -13.32
C GLU A 54 5.36 0.77 -13.59
N VAL A 55 5.73 1.07 -14.83
CA VAL A 55 6.04 2.43 -15.27
C VAL A 55 4.76 3.10 -15.76
N PRO A 56 4.33 4.21 -15.14
CA PRO A 56 3.12 4.91 -15.55
C PRO A 56 3.28 5.65 -16.88
N SER A 57 2.20 5.70 -17.65
CA SER A 57 2.10 6.61 -18.81
C SER A 57 1.84 8.04 -18.34
N ILE A 58 2.68 8.98 -18.81
CA ILE A 58 2.52 10.41 -18.52
C ILE A 58 1.16 10.92 -19.01
N MET A 59 0.74 10.49 -20.21
CA MET A 59 -0.53 10.92 -20.79
C MET A 59 -1.72 10.40 -19.99
N SER A 60 -1.64 9.15 -19.51
CA SER A 60 -2.68 8.58 -18.66
C SER A 60 -2.75 9.27 -17.31
N LEU A 61 -1.60 9.58 -16.69
CA LEU A 61 -1.57 10.31 -15.44
C LEU A 61 -2.20 11.70 -15.58
N ALA A 62 -1.85 12.45 -16.63
CA ALA A 62 -2.41 13.77 -16.88
C ALA A 62 -3.93 13.73 -17.08
N GLU A 63 -4.43 12.77 -17.88
CA GLU A 63 -5.86 12.61 -18.11
C GLU A 63 -6.60 12.19 -16.82
N THR A 64 -6.05 11.25 -16.04
CA THR A 64 -6.65 10.84 -14.76
C THR A 64 -6.71 12.00 -13.76
N MET A 65 -5.64 12.81 -13.66
CA MET A 65 -5.64 14.02 -12.83
C MET A 65 -6.72 15.01 -13.28
N LYS A 66 -6.87 15.21 -14.59
CA LYS A 66 -7.92 16.07 -15.16
C LYS A 66 -9.31 15.54 -14.83
N GLN A 67 -9.56 14.24 -14.97
CA GLN A 67 -10.85 13.63 -14.64
C GLN A 67 -11.21 13.80 -13.16
N ALA A 68 -10.23 13.69 -12.26
CA ALA A 68 -10.44 13.93 -10.84
C ALA A 68 -10.83 15.39 -10.55
N ILE A 69 -10.17 16.35 -11.19
CA ILE A 69 -10.45 17.80 -11.03
C ILE A 69 -11.79 18.19 -11.67
N ASP A 70 -12.09 17.64 -12.85
CA ASP A 70 -13.34 17.89 -13.60
C ASP A 70 -14.57 17.25 -12.91
N GLY A 71 -14.40 16.53 -11.80
CA GLY A 71 -15.48 15.87 -11.06
C GLY A 71 -16.04 14.63 -11.76
N LYS A 72 -15.30 14.06 -12.72
CA LYS A 72 -15.70 12.83 -13.43
C LYS A 72 -15.44 11.56 -12.62
N ILE A 73 -14.70 11.70 -11.53
CA ILE A 73 -14.40 10.65 -10.56
C ILE A 73 -15.01 11.08 -9.23
N ASP A 74 -15.73 10.18 -8.58
CA ASP A 74 -16.27 10.40 -7.24
C ASP A 74 -15.16 10.35 -6.19
N THR A 75 -14.44 11.45 -6.06
CA THR A 75 -13.33 11.57 -5.11
C THR A 75 -13.81 11.59 -3.66
N ALA A 76 -15.05 12.00 -3.39
CA ALA A 76 -15.59 12.02 -2.04
C ALA A 76 -15.72 10.59 -1.49
N GLU A 77 -16.24 9.68 -2.30
CA GLU A 77 -16.36 8.28 -1.91
C GLU A 77 -15.01 7.58 -1.79
N ILE A 78 -14.06 7.90 -2.68
CA ILE A 78 -12.67 7.42 -2.57
C ILE A 78 -12.00 7.89 -1.28
N ILE A 79 -12.18 9.16 -0.91
CA ILE A 79 -11.64 9.73 0.33
C ILE A 79 -12.24 9.03 1.55
N ARG A 80 -13.56 8.75 1.53
CA ARG A 80 -14.23 8.04 2.62
C ARG A 80 -13.60 6.67 2.85
N HIS A 81 -13.53 5.83 1.81
CA HIS A 81 -12.94 4.50 1.90
C HIS A 81 -11.44 4.56 2.22
N GLY A 82 -10.70 5.52 1.65
CA GLY A 82 -9.28 5.73 1.97
C GLY A 82 -9.06 5.97 3.45
N ARG A 83 -9.87 6.84 4.09
CA ARG A 83 -9.77 7.09 5.53
C ARG A 83 -10.10 5.85 6.37
N GLU A 84 -11.09 5.05 5.95
CA GLU A 84 -11.42 3.78 6.60
C GLU A 84 -10.23 2.80 6.52
N THR A 85 -9.66 2.61 5.33
CA THR A 85 -8.45 1.79 5.15
C THR A 85 -7.29 2.31 5.99
N ALA A 86 -7.03 3.62 6.02
CA ALA A 86 -5.90 4.16 6.78
C ALA A 86 -6.00 3.87 8.30
N LEU A 87 -7.21 3.83 8.86
CA LEU A 87 -7.42 3.47 10.27
C LEU A 87 -7.03 2.00 10.54
N GLU A 88 -7.22 1.11 9.58
CA GLU A 88 -6.83 -0.30 9.70
C GLU A 88 -5.30 -0.47 9.78
N PHE A 89 -4.54 0.43 9.15
CA PHE A 89 -3.08 0.39 9.06
C PHE A 89 -2.39 1.27 10.13
N SER A 90 -3.04 1.49 11.26
CA SER A 90 -2.44 2.17 12.42
C SER A 90 -1.35 1.32 13.10
N TRP A 91 -0.44 1.97 13.83
CA TRP A 91 0.58 1.28 14.63
C TRP A 91 -0.02 0.40 15.72
N GLU A 92 -1.16 0.81 16.31
CA GLU A 92 -1.89 0.01 17.29
C GLU A 92 -2.34 -1.32 16.67
N ASN A 93 -3.00 -1.26 15.51
CA ASN A 93 -3.45 -2.46 14.80
C ASN A 93 -2.28 -3.34 14.35
N ALA A 94 -1.17 -2.74 13.92
CA ALA A 94 0.05 -3.47 13.58
C ALA A 94 0.64 -4.20 14.79
N ALA A 95 0.67 -3.55 15.97
CA ALA A 95 1.14 -4.17 17.21
C ALA A 95 0.24 -5.34 17.62
N VAL A 96 -1.09 -5.17 17.57
CA VAL A 96 -2.06 -6.24 17.86
C VAL A 96 -1.84 -7.44 16.94
N LYS A 97 -1.76 -7.22 15.61
CA LYS A 97 -1.51 -8.29 14.63
C LYS A 97 -0.17 -8.98 14.87
N THR A 98 0.87 -8.23 15.26
CA THR A 98 2.19 -8.79 15.55
C THR A 98 2.17 -9.68 16.79
N ILE A 99 1.53 -9.24 17.88
CA ILE A 99 1.39 -10.04 19.11
C ILE A 99 0.62 -11.33 18.81
N GLN A 100 -0.49 -11.25 18.08
CA GLN A 100 -1.27 -12.40 17.66
C GLN A 100 -0.41 -13.39 16.87
N ALA A 101 0.32 -12.91 15.86
CA ALA A 101 1.20 -13.74 15.04
C ALA A 101 2.28 -14.45 15.87
N LEU A 102 2.87 -13.76 16.86
CA LEU A 102 3.83 -14.36 17.78
C LEU A 102 3.19 -15.45 18.65
N GLN A 103 2.02 -15.20 19.24
CA GLN A 103 1.32 -16.16 20.09
C GLN A 103 0.85 -17.42 19.34
N THR A 104 0.52 -17.30 18.06
CA THR A 104 0.11 -18.44 17.23
C THR A 104 1.28 -19.22 16.64
N ASN A 105 2.51 -18.74 16.81
CA ASN A 105 3.68 -19.38 16.23
C ASN A 105 4.25 -20.41 17.23
N GLU A 106 4.25 -21.69 16.85
CA GLU A 106 4.74 -22.83 17.64
C GLU A 106 6.20 -22.65 18.11
N LEU A 107 6.99 -21.79 17.46
CA LEU A 107 8.36 -21.47 17.85
C LEU A 107 8.48 -20.56 19.09
N THR A 108 7.38 -20.01 19.62
CA THR A 108 7.41 -19.14 20.80
C THR A 108 7.32 -19.85 22.14
N GLU A 109 6.87 -21.11 22.20
CA GLU A 109 6.88 -21.88 23.46
C GLU A 109 8.31 -22.07 23.99
N ASP A 110 9.29 -22.32 23.11
CA ASP A 110 10.69 -22.52 23.51
C ASP A 110 11.42 -21.23 23.91
N LEU A 111 11.07 -20.08 23.31
CA LEU A 111 11.78 -18.81 23.56
C LEU A 111 11.43 -18.15 24.89
N PHE A 112 10.21 -18.36 25.40
CA PHE A 112 9.80 -17.86 26.72
C PHE A 112 10.15 -18.83 27.86
N ALA A 113 10.22 -20.13 27.61
CA ALA A 113 10.67 -21.12 28.61
C ALA A 113 12.16 -20.94 29.00
N VAL A 114 13.00 -20.51 28.07
CA VAL A 114 14.45 -20.31 28.31
C VAL A 114 14.78 -19.04 29.11
N ARG A 115 13.86 -18.07 29.22
CA ARG A 115 14.06 -16.83 29.99
C ARG A 115 13.50 -16.86 31.43
N GLY A 116 13.15 -18.06 31.92
CA GLY A 116 12.70 -18.32 33.29
C GLY A 116 13.78 -18.76 34.29
N ALA A 117 15.06 -18.47 34.04
CA ALA A 117 16.11 -18.69 35.03
C ALA A 117 16.39 -17.37 35.78
N VAL A 118 15.65 -17.17 36.87
CA VAL A 118 16.04 -16.31 38.00
C VAL A 118 17.09 -17.04 38.82
#